data_AF-I1DT19-F1
#
_entry.id   AF-I1DT19-F1
#
_cell.length_a   1.000
_cell.length_b   1.000
_cell.length_c   1.000
_cell.angle_alpha   90.00
_cell.angle_beta   90.00
_cell.angle_gamma   90.00
#
_symmetry.space_group_name_H-M   'P 1'
#
loop_
_entity.id
_entity.type
_entity.pdbx_description
1 polymer ?
#
loop_
_entity_poly.entity_id
_entity_poly.type
_entity_poly.pdbx_seq_one_letter_code
_entity_poly.pdbx_strand_id
1 'polypeptide(L)'
;MDITLLQQKLAQQTQLLPSQREWLERLLFQLAFNEVQQIEAPGAEGSGKSTLAMATAELFSEQYNVALLDGKVAAAQAGEQLMQQWFSQPLQPHTDLAQQVATALTTSPLLLVVDDAEQLPLTVLQQLAGLPCLLIYFSSEPLAVAPLSLTLNRLSADDAAMLLQHEALNSIELASRLAAADGNLHALLLPARPSSATAAADTPKSRIPLWAIGAGGAAVVLLLLLLWPGEDKAPKRQPVSAKPDITRPDNITATTANNDTVTGRADATTSNVAAGVNDADVGVDNLSDSGSAAPEANALPPQTETADTAALTTEAQEFAIPQPETEPVDEQMPNPPAEVADAAGDTQAAGQADNAVPAYVYQEASLLQMAKSDFAVQLAVLSSDAALTRFTTAYPELAVLSYQRQWQGKMQLVLLLAPFSSSEQAKQQMALLPAALRATGPFVKSVQAIQAEIKARQLSLQAQ
;
A
#
# COMPACT_ATOMS: atom_id res chain seq x y z
N MET A 1 -10.87 -22.17 4.48
CA MET A 1 -9.59 -22.71 3.97
C MET A 1 -8.65 -22.89 5.15
N ASP A 2 -7.96 -24.03 5.29
CA ASP A 2 -6.92 -24.17 6.31
C ASP A 2 -5.65 -23.47 5.82
N ILE A 3 -5.26 -22.39 6.48
CA ILE A 3 -4.11 -21.57 6.09
C ILE A 3 -2.86 -21.88 6.91
N THR A 4 -2.90 -22.86 7.83
CA THR A 4 -1.83 -23.10 8.82
C THR A 4 -0.49 -23.38 8.15
N LEU A 5 -0.48 -24.24 7.12
CA LEU A 5 0.74 -24.57 6.39
C LEU A 5 1.23 -23.38 5.53
N LEU A 6 0.32 -22.56 4.99
CA LEU A 6 0.70 -21.33 4.29
C LEU A 6 1.31 -20.30 5.25
N GLN A 7 0.75 -20.13 6.44
CA GLN A 7 1.32 -19.26 7.47
C GLN A 7 2.71 -19.73 7.91
N GLN A 8 2.90 -21.04 8.07
CA GLN A 8 4.21 -21.62 8.39
C GLN A 8 5.23 -21.36 7.28
N LYS A 9 4.83 -21.50 6.01
CA LYS A 9 5.71 -21.25 4.86
C LYS A 9 6.04 -19.76 4.71
N LEU A 10 5.06 -18.88 4.90
CA LEU A 10 5.28 -17.43 4.90
C LEU A 10 6.29 -17.00 5.97
N ALA A 11 6.26 -17.63 7.15
CA ALA A 11 7.23 -17.38 8.21
C ALA A 11 8.67 -17.84 7.84
N GLN A 12 8.82 -18.79 6.92
CA GLN A 12 10.12 -19.26 6.42
C GLN A 12 10.68 -18.39 5.29
N GLN A 13 9.85 -17.57 4.64
CA GLN A 13 10.29 -16.66 3.58
C GLN A 13 10.96 -15.40 4.17
N THR A 14 12.27 -15.49 4.39
CA THR A 14 13.09 -14.39 4.93
C THR A 14 13.44 -13.32 3.90
N GLN A 15 13.26 -13.59 2.60
CA GLN A 15 13.63 -12.68 1.51
C GLN A 15 12.58 -11.59 1.23
N LEU A 16 11.37 -11.71 1.80
CA LEU A 16 10.31 -10.74 1.62
C LEU A 16 10.53 -9.48 2.43
N LEU A 17 10.19 -8.34 1.84
CA LEU A 17 10.12 -7.07 2.55
C LEU A 17 9.07 -7.15 3.68
N PRO A 18 9.30 -6.51 4.84
CA PRO A 18 8.29 -6.39 5.90
C PRO A 18 6.89 -6.02 5.40
N SER A 19 6.76 -5.01 4.53
CA SER A 19 5.46 -4.60 3.97
C SER A 19 4.81 -5.64 3.05
N GLN A 20 5.61 -6.41 2.31
CA GLN A 20 5.15 -7.51 1.47
C GLN A 20 4.66 -8.69 2.31
N ARG A 21 5.37 -9.01 3.40
CA ARG A 21 4.95 -10.04 4.35
C ARG A 21 3.62 -9.67 5.00
N GLU A 22 3.49 -8.45 5.49
CA GLU A 22 2.23 -7.96 6.08
C GLU A 22 1.06 -8.06 5.09
N TRP A 23 1.30 -7.74 3.81
CA TRP A 23 0.27 -7.89 2.78
C TRP A 23 -0.13 -9.36 2.58
N LEU A 24 0.82 -10.30 2.52
CA LEU A 24 0.53 -11.73 2.42
C LEU A 24 -0.18 -12.27 3.66
N GLU A 25 0.17 -11.81 4.86
CA GLU A 25 -0.54 -12.16 6.09
C GLU A 25 -2.00 -11.71 6.04
N ARG A 26 -2.25 -10.48 5.56
CA ARG A 26 -3.60 -9.96 5.31
C ARG A 26 -4.34 -10.80 4.27
N LEU A 27 -3.69 -11.17 3.16
CA LEU A 27 -4.26 -12.05 2.14
C LEU A 27 -4.68 -13.40 2.74
N LEU A 28 -3.79 -14.07 3.47
CA LEU A 28 -4.09 -15.36 4.10
C LEU A 28 -5.25 -15.24 5.10
N PHE A 29 -5.26 -14.17 5.89
CA PHE A 29 -6.37 -13.90 6.80
C PHE A 29 -7.70 -13.76 6.05
N GLN A 30 -7.73 -13.00 4.95
CA GLN A 30 -8.94 -12.85 4.15
C GLN A 30 -9.42 -14.20 3.59
N LEU A 31 -8.51 -15.07 3.15
CA LEU A 31 -8.84 -16.41 2.64
C LEU A 31 -9.31 -17.39 3.74
N ALA A 32 -8.82 -17.23 4.98
CA ALA A 32 -9.25 -18.06 6.09
C ALA A 32 -10.69 -17.76 6.51
N PHE A 33 -11.06 -16.48 6.54
CA PHE A 33 -12.34 -16.04 7.13
C PHE A 33 -13.42 -15.69 6.10
N ASN A 34 -13.05 -15.31 4.87
CA ASN A 34 -14.00 -14.94 3.82
C ASN A 34 -13.99 -15.95 2.67
N GLU A 35 -15.16 -16.19 2.06
CA GLU A 35 -15.30 -17.02 0.86
C GLU A 35 -15.06 -16.18 -0.38
N VAL A 36 -13.80 -15.80 -0.61
CA VAL A 36 -13.41 -14.97 -1.73
C VAL A 36 -12.56 -15.79 -2.69
N GLN A 37 -13.00 -15.85 -3.95
CA GLN A 37 -12.27 -16.53 -5.02
C GLN A 37 -11.57 -15.54 -5.96
N GLN A 38 -11.85 -14.25 -5.84
CA GLN A 38 -11.30 -13.21 -6.71
C GLN A 38 -10.83 -12.03 -5.86
N ILE A 39 -9.55 -11.71 -5.99
CA ILE A 39 -8.87 -10.70 -5.19
C ILE A 39 -8.13 -9.78 -6.14
N GLU A 40 -8.25 -8.48 -5.91
CA GLU A 40 -7.46 -7.49 -6.60
C GLU A 40 -6.44 -6.85 -5.66
N ALA A 41 -5.22 -6.68 -6.14
CA ALA A 41 -4.07 -6.14 -5.42
C ALA A 41 -3.52 -4.89 -6.13
N PRO A 42 -4.24 -3.74 -6.06
CA PRO A 42 -3.79 -2.54 -6.72
C PRO A 42 -2.59 -1.92 -6.00
N GLY A 43 -1.61 -1.42 -6.76
CA GLY A 43 -0.45 -0.73 -6.22
C GLY A 43 0.31 0.07 -7.26
N ALA A 44 0.88 1.21 -6.84
CA ALA A 44 1.59 2.12 -7.73
C ALA A 44 2.74 1.45 -8.49
N GLU A 45 3.21 2.08 -9.57
CA GLU A 45 4.38 1.64 -10.31
C GLU A 45 5.60 1.53 -9.39
N GLY A 46 6.36 0.43 -9.53
CA GLY A 46 7.51 0.16 -8.70
C GLY A 46 7.20 -0.24 -7.25
N SER A 47 5.95 -0.47 -6.86
CA SER A 47 5.61 -0.98 -5.52
C SER A 47 6.04 -2.43 -5.24
N GLY A 48 6.60 -3.12 -6.24
CA GLY A 48 7.02 -4.52 -6.14
C GLY A 48 5.92 -5.54 -6.46
N LYS A 49 4.92 -5.15 -7.27
CA LYS A 49 3.79 -6.01 -7.70
C LYS A 49 4.25 -7.37 -8.24
N SER A 50 5.12 -7.37 -9.24
CA SER A 50 5.63 -8.59 -9.86
C SER A 50 6.39 -9.48 -8.89
N THR A 51 7.18 -8.88 -7.99
CA THR A 51 7.86 -9.62 -6.90
C THR A 51 6.84 -10.29 -5.99
N LEU A 52 5.76 -9.59 -5.64
CA LEU A 52 4.72 -10.12 -4.77
C LEU A 52 3.85 -11.17 -5.49
N ALA A 53 3.59 -11.01 -6.78
CA ALA A 53 2.91 -11.99 -7.62
C ALA A 53 3.67 -13.32 -7.64
N MET A 54 4.99 -13.26 -7.87
CA MET A 54 5.87 -14.43 -7.82
C MET A 54 5.90 -15.04 -6.41
N ALA A 55 6.07 -14.23 -5.36
CA ALA A 55 6.07 -14.71 -3.99
C ALA A 55 4.75 -15.39 -3.60
N THR A 56 3.62 -14.85 -4.07
CA THR A 56 2.30 -15.43 -3.88
C THR A 56 2.21 -16.79 -4.60
N ALA A 57 2.66 -16.86 -5.84
CA ALA A 57 2.70 -18.13 -6.57
C ALA A 57 3.56 -19.19 -5.85
N GLU A 58 4.74 -18.79 -5.36
CA GLU A 58 5.63 -19.66 -4.60
C GLU A 58 4.99 -20.13 -3.27
N LEU A 59 4.36 -19.23 -2.53
CA LEU A 59 3.71 -19.53 -1.26
C LEU A 59 2.65 -20.62 -1.41
N PHE A 60 1.83 -20.56 -2.46
CA PHE A 60 0.70 -21.46 -2.67
C PHE A 60 1.06 -22.76 -3.41
N SER A 61 2.24 -22.85 -4.03
CA SER A 61 2.66 -23.96 -4.92
C SER A 61 2.58 -25.39 -4.35
N GLU A 62 2.59 -25.55 -3.02
CA GLU A 62 2.52 -26.87 -2.38
C GLU A 62 1.08 -27.37 -2.19
N GLN A 63 0.11 -26.45 -2.11
CA GLN A 63 -1.30 -26.78 -1.86
C GLN A 63 -2.17 -26.55 -3.09
N TYR A 64 -1.73 -25.67 -3.98
CA TYR A 64 -2.44 -25.28 -5.18
C TYR A 64 -1.63 -25.64 -6.40
N ASN A 65 -2.36 -25.94 -7.47
CA ASN A 65 -1.78 -25.94 -8.79
C ASN A 65 -1.85 -24.51 -9.34
N VAL A 66 -0.68 -23.89 -9.46
CA VAL A 66 -0.53 -22.45 -9.68
C VAL A 66 -0.22 -22.17 -11.15
N ALA A 67 -0.93 -21.20 -11.73
CA ALA A 67 -0.57 -20.58 -12.99
C ALA A 67 -0.30 -19.09 -12.80
N LEU A 68 0.70 -18.58 -13.52
CA LEU A 68 1.08 -17.18 -13.58
C LEU A 68 0.86 -16.67 -15.02
N LEU A 69 0.13 -15.57 -15.14
CA LEU A 69 -0.13 -14.90 -16.41
C LEU A 69 0.42 -13.47 -16.35
N ASP A 70 1.19 -13.07 -17.36
CA ASP A 70 1.66 -11.70 -17.53
C ASP A 70 0.65 -10.91 -18.38
N GLY A 71 0.37 -9.66 -18.00
CA GLY A 71 -0.55 -8.78 -18.72
C GLY A 71 -0.18 -8.51 -20.18
N LYS A 72 1.07 -8.78 -20.58
CA LYS A 72 1.58 -8.65 -21.96
C LYS A 72 1.29 -9.86 -22.83
N VAL A 73 0.74 -10.94 -22.29
CA VAL A 73 0.38 -12.12 -23.09
C VAL A 73 -0.65 -11.74 -24.16
N ALA A 74 -0.51 -12.28 -25.35
CA ALA A 74 -1.52 -12.11 -26.38
C ALA A 74 -2.83 -12.78 -25.94
N ALA A 75 -3.97 -12.13 -26.15
CA ALA A 75 -5.28 -12.63 -25.72
C ALA A 75 -5.58 -14.07 -26.21
N ALA A 76 -5.15 -14.40 -27.44
CA ALA A 76 -5.31 -15.73 -28.01
C ALA A 76 -4.47 -16.82 -27.30
N GLN A 77 -3.35 -16.44 -26.68
CA GLN A 77 -2.40 -17.34 -26.03
C GLN A 77 -2.69 -17.55 -24.55
N ALA A 78 -3.47 -16.66 -23.92
CA ALA A 78 -3.74 -16.73 -22.48
C ALA A 78 -4.35 -18.09 -22.09
N GLY A 79 -5.37 -18.56 -22.80
CA GLY A 79 -6.00 -19.86 -22.52
C GLY A 79 -5.05 -21.05 -22.73
N GLU A 80 -4.24 -21.03 -23.79
CA GLU A 80 -3.23 -22.06 -24.05
C GLU A 80 -2.19 -22.12 -22.93
N GLN A 81 -1.69 -20.96 -22.50
CA GLN A 81 -0.69 -20.87 -21.44
C GLN A 81 -1.23 -21.38 -20.10
N LEU A 82 -2.49 -21.07 -19.77
CA LEU A 82 -3.14 -21.57 -18.55
C LEU A 82 -3.30 -23.09 -18.56
N MET A 83 -3.81 -23.65 -19.66
CA MET A 83 -3.96 -25.09 -19.81
C MET A 83 -2.61 -25.82 -19.74
N GLN A 84 -1.57 -25.22 -20.32
CA GLN A 84 -0.23 -25.77 -20.27
C GLN A 84 0.37 -25.72 -18.85
N GLN A 85 0.19 -24.63 -18.11
CA GLN A 85 0.73 -24.50 -16.76
C GLN A 85 0.01 -25.40 -15.75
N TRP A 86 -1.32 -25.41 -15.76
CA TRP A 86 -2.08 -26.22 -14.81
C TRP A 86 -2.08 -27.71 -15.15
N PHE A 87 -2.26 -28.06 -16.42
CA PHE A 87 -2.55 -29.43 -16.78
C PHE A 87 -1.48 -30.06 -17.67
N SER A 88 -0.47 -29.30 -18.10
CA SER A 88 0.48 -29.73 -19.13
C SER A 88 -0.23 -30.22 -20.40
N GLN A 89 -1.35 -29.58 -20.75
CA GLN A 89 -2.18 -29.92 -21.90
C GLN A 89 -2.45 -28.68 -22.75
N PRO A 90 -2.60 -28.83 -24.08
CA PRO A 90 -3.03 -27.73 -24.93
C PRO A 90 -4.52 -27.42 -24.73
N LEU A 91 -4.89 -26.17 -24.99
CA LEU A 91 -6.28 -25.78 -25.12
C LEU A 91 -6.89 -26.50 -26.34
N GLN A 92 -8.02 -27.16 -26.14
CA GLN A 92 -8.68 -27.88 -27.24
C GLN A 92 -9.40 -26.90 -28.16
N PRO A 93 -9.26 -27.03 -29.49
CA PRO A 93 -10.00 -26.19 -30.42
C PRO A 93 -11.51 -26.39 -30.22
N HIS A 94 -12.26 -25.29 -30.24
CA HIS A 94 -13.73 -25.26 -30.08
C HIS A 94 -14.29 -25.63 -28.70
N THR A 95 -13.44 -25.75 -27.68
CA THR A 95 -13.90 -25.88 -26.28
C THR A 95 -13.67 -24.55 -25.55
N ASP A 96 -14.65 -24.11 -24.77
CA ASP A 96 -14.48 -22.94 -23.92
C ASP A 96 -13.49 -23.25 -22.78
N LEU A 97 -12.65 -22.27 -22.43
CA LEU A 97 -11.60 -22.43 -21.42
C LEU A 97 -12.21 -22.86 -20.08
N ALA A 98 -13.30 -22.21 -19.66
CA ALA A 98 -13.95 -22.54 -18.39
C ALA A 98 -14.50 -23.97 -18.37
N GLN A 99 -15.06 -24.44 -19.49
CA GLN A 99 -15.56 -25.80 -19.62
C GLN A 99 -14.41 -26.82 -19.59
N GLN A 100 -13.29 -26.54 -20.25
CA GLN A 100 -12.14 -27.44 -20.24
C GLN A 100 -11.49 -27.51 -18.86
N VAL A 101 -11.33 -26.38 -18.16
CA VAL A 101 -10.81 -26.33 -16.79
C VAL A 101 -11.74 -27.08 -15.82
N ALA A 102 -13.07 -26.92 -15.96
CA ALA A 102 -14.04 -27.59 -15.10
C ALA A 102 -14.11 -29.12 -15.30
N THR A 103 -13.76 -29.61 -16.49
CA THR A 103 -13.75 -31.04 -16.81
C THR A 103 -12.39 -31.70 -16.58
N ALA A 104 -11.33 -30.91 -16.44
CA ALA A 104 -10.01 -31.42 -16.13
C ALA A 104 -9.98 -32.04 -14.73
N LEU A 105 -9.36 -33.22 -14.61
CA LEU A 105 -9.16 -33.89 -13.33
C LEU A 105 -8.12 -33.11 -12.51
N THR A 106 -8.56 -32.45 -11.44
CA THR A 106 -7.71 -31.73 -10.50
C THR A 106 -7.54 -32.53 -9.21
N THR A 107 -6.29 -32.75 -8.81
CA THR A 107 -5.96 -33.34 -7.49
C THR A 107 -5.84 -32.28 -6.40
N SER A 108 -5.60 -31.03 -6.81
CA SER A 108 -5.40 -29.87 -5.94
C SER A 108 -6.22 -28.69 -6.47
N PRO A 109 -6.63 -27.75 -5.59
CA PRO A 109 -7.30 -26.53 -6.02
C PRO A 109 -6.41 -25.70 -6.96
N LEU A 110 -7.04 -24.93 -7.85
CA LEU A 110 -6.36 -24.10 -8.83
C LEU A 110 -6.17 -22.67 -8.29
N LEU A 111 -4.99 -22.11 -8.56
CA LEU A 111 -4.67 -20.70 -8.33
C LEU A 111 -4.22 -20.08 -9.65
N LEU A 112 -4.77 -18.92 -9.99
CA LEU A 112 -4.30 -18.05 -11.05
C LEU A 112 -3.81 -16.73 -10.44
N VAL A 113 -2.55 -16.39 -10.70
CA VAL A 113 -1.99 -15.07 -10.44
C VAL A 113 -1.82 -14.34 -11.77
N VAL A 114 -2.40 -13.15 -11.87
CA VAL A 114 -2.28 -12.28 -13.06
C VAL A 114 -1.46 -11.07 -12.67
N ASP A 115 -0.31 -10.89 -13.30
CA ASP A 115 0.53 -9.69 -13.17
C ASP A 115 0.15 -8.66 -14.24
N ASP A 116 0.30 -7.37 -13.92
CA ASP A 116 -0.07 -6.23 -14.80
C ASP A 116 -1.47 -6.39 -15.46
N ALA A 117 -2.49 -6.75 -14.66
CA ALA A 117 -3.82 -7.12 -15.16
C ALA A 117 -4.51 -6.03 -15.99
N GLU A 118 -4.17 -4.75 -15.79
CA GLU A 118 -4.67 -3.62 -16.58
C GLU A 118 -4.27 -3.67 -18.06
N GLN A 119 -3.24 -4.44 -18.41
CA GLN A 119 -2.78 -4.60 -19.79
C GLN A 119 -3.60 -5.63 -20.57
N LEU A 120 -4.35 -6.49 -19.86
CA LEU A 120 -5.21 -7.48 -20.50
C LEU A 120 -6.51 -6.85 -21.03
N PRO A 121 -6.98 -7.27 -22.22
CA PRO A 121 -8.29 -6.88 -22.70
C PRO A 121 -9.40 -7.31 -21.74
N LEU A 122 -10.44 -6.48 -21.61
CA LEU A 122 -11.59 -6.76 -20.73
C LEU A 122 -12.26 -8.11 -21.03
N THR A 123 -12.28 -8.53 -22.29
CA THR A 123 -12.81 -9.83 -22.71
C THR A 123 -12.07 -10.99 -22.06
N VAL A 124 -10.74 -10.91 -21.97
CA VAL A 124 -9.91 -11.92 -21.32
C VAL A 124 -10.17 -11.91 -19.82
N LEU A 125 -10.18 -10.73 -19.18
CA LEU A 125 -10.46 -10.61 -17.74
C LEU A 125 -11.81 -11.22 -17.35
N GLN A 126 -12.85 -11.01 -18.18
CA GLN A 126 -14.17 -11.63 -17.97
C GLN A 126 -14.14 -13.15 -18.11
N GLN A 127 -13.39 -13.68 -19.09
CA GLN A 127 -13.20 -15.13 -19.24
C GLN A 127 -12.47 -15.73 -18.02
N LEU A 128 -11.41 -15.07 -17.54
CA LEU A 128 -10.67 -15.51 -16.36
C LEU A 128 -11.52 -15.49 -15.09
N ALA A 129 -12.40 -14.49 -14.93
CA ALA A 129 -13.33 -14.41 -13.82
C ALA A 129 -14.34 -15.58 -13.77
N GLY A 130 -14.61 -16.24 -14.89
CA GLY A 130 -15.49 -17.41 -14.97
C GLY A 130 -14.85 -18.74 -14.56
N LEU A 131 -13.53 -18.76 -14.29
CA LEU A 131 -12.81 -19.99 -13.97
C LEU A 131 -13.05 -20.44 -12.52
N PRO A 132 -13.20 -21.75 -12.26
CA PRO A 132 -13.39 -22.29 -10.91
C PRO A 132 -12.06 -22.37 -10.14
N CYS A 133 -11.42 -21.23 -9.92
CA CYS A 133 -10.11 -21.12 -9.28
C CYS A 133 -10.04 -19.91 -8.34
N LEU A 134 -9.06 -19.92 -7.44
CA LEU A 134 -8.66 -18.70 -6.72
C LEU A 134 -7.90 -17.80 -7.71
N LEU A 135 -8.29 -16.55 -7.82
CA LEU A 135 -7.79 -15.60 -8.81
C LEU A 135 -7.30 -14.33 -8.11
N ILE A 136 -6.04 -13.96 -8.36
CA ILE A 136 -5.40 -12.78 -7.77
C ILE A 136 -4.86 -11.91 -8.89
N TYR A 137 -5.41 -10.69 -9.01
CA TYR A 137 -4.99 -9.69 -9.98
C TYR A 137 -4.06 -8.69 -9.33
N PHE A 138 -2.87 -8.49 -9.88
CA PHE A 138 -2.00 -7.37 -9.55
C PHE A 138 -2.17 -6.30 -10.62
N SER A 139 -2.44 -5.07 -10.18
CA SER A 139 -2.73 -3.95 -11.08
C SER A 139 -2.15 -2.63 -10.59
N SER A 140 -1.94 -1.69 -11.49
CA SER A 140 -1.53 -0.33 -11.09
C SER A 140 -2.66 0.50 -10.51
N GLU A 141 -3.89 0.28 -11.00
CA GLU A 141 -5.10 0.96 -10.55
C GLU A 141 -6.23 -0.04 -10.26
N PRO A 142 -7.22 0.34 -9.42
CA PRO A 142 -8.39 -0.49 -9.17
C PRO A 142 -9.23 -0.71 -10.44
N LEU A 143 -9.31 -1.95 -10.90
CA LEU A 143 -10.05 -2.44 -12.06
C LEU A 143 -11.53 -2.73 -11.72
N ALA A 144 -11.87 -2.86 -10.44
CA ALA A 144 -13.22 -3.20 -9.97
C ALA A 144 -13.76 -4.53 -10.52
N VAL A 145 -12.86 -5.43 -10.95
CA VAL A 145 -13.19 -6.76 -11.48
C VAL A 145 -13.38 -7.80 -10.37
N ALA A 146 -12.91 -7.50 -9.15
CA ALA A 146 -12.95 -8.42 -8.02
C ALA A 146 -13.86 -7.93 -6.88
N PRO A 147 -14.48 -8.85 -6.12
CA PRO A 147 -15.30 -8.51 -4.95
C PRO A 147 -14.48 -7.93 -3.80
N LEU A 148 -13.22 -8.36 -3.64
CA LEU A 148 -12.28 -7.93 -2.61
C LEU A 148 -11.09 -7.21 -3.23
N SER A 149 -10.75 -6.04 -2.71
CA SER A 149 -9.55 -5.29 -3.08
C SER A 149 -8.63 -5.15 -1.85
N LEU A 150 -7.39 -5.60 -1.98
CA LEU A 150 -6.32 -5.53 -0.99
C LEU A 150 -5.17 -4.70 -1.56
N THR A 151 -5.24 -3.38 -1.35
CA THR A 151 -4.19 -2.44 -1.79
C THR A 151 -2.81 -2.84 -1.25
N LEU A 152 -1.80 -2.77 -2.10
CA LEU A 152 -0.42 -2.98 -1.70
C LEU A 152 0.03 -1.88 -0.73
N ASN A 153 0.82 -2.29 0.26
CA ASN A 153 1.42 -1.36 1.21
C ASN A 153 2.49 -0.52 0.49
N ARG A 154 2.57 0.77 0.83
CA ARG A 154 3.71 1.60 0.41
C ARG A 154 4.97 1.12 1.14
N LEU A 155 6.14 1.31 0.50
CA LEU A 155 7.41 1.01 1.16
C LEU A 155 7.53 1.77 2.48
N SER A 156 7.84 1.02 3.53
CA SER A 156 8.09 1.51 4.88
C SER A 156 9.57 1.87 5.10
N ALA A 157 9.86 2.55 6.20
CA ALA A 157 11.24 2.82 6.61
C ALA A 157 12.03 1.54 6.89
N ASP A 158 11.38 0.50 7.42
CA ASP A 158 12.00 -0.80 7.68
C ASP A 158 12.33 -1.53 6.37
N ASP A 159 11.45 -1.45 5.37
CA ASP A 159 11.74 -1.98 4.03
C ASP A 159 12.97 -1.30 3.43
N ALA A 160 13.01 0.04 3.51
CA ALA A 160 14.13 0.82 2.99
C ALA A 160 15.44 0.52 3.73
N ALA A 161 15.39 0.35 5.04
CA ALA A 161 16.56 -0.04 5.85
C ALA A 161 17.10 -1.41 5.43
N MET A 162 16.22 -2.38 5.19
CA MET A 162 16.62 -3.72 4.75
C MET A 162 17.24 -3.70 3.34
N LEU A 163 16.65 -2.96 2.41
CA LEU A 163 17.12 -2.86 1.02
C LEU A 163 18.46 -2.10 0.90
N LEU A 164 18.61 -1.02 1.66
CA LEU A 164 19.79 -0.15 1.64
C LEU A 164 20.78 -0.47 2.75
N GLN A 165 20.68 -1.64 3.38
CA GLN A 165 21.56 -2.06 4.47
C GLN A 165 23.05 -1.98 4.12
N HIS A 166 23.38 -2.19 2.83
CA HIS A 166 24.74 -2.18 2.31
C HIS A 166 25.31 -0.77 2.11
N GLU A 167 24.45 0.26 2.06
CA GLU A 167 24.87 1.65 1.88
C GLU A 167 25.18 2.37 3.20
N ALA A 168 24.85 1.75 4.34
CA ALA A 168 25.12 2.30 5.68
C ALA A 168 24.61 3.74 5.89
N LEU A 169 23.46 4.08 5.30
CA LEU A 169 22.84 5.40 5.40
C LEU A 169 22.38 5.69 6.83
N ASN A 170 22.46 6.95 7.25
CA ASN A 170 21.83 7.38 8.50
C ASN A 170 20.30 7.52 8.33
N SER A 171 19.59 7.66 9.44
CA SER A 171 18.11 7.73 9.45
C SER A 171 17.54 8.90 8.65
N ILE A 172 18.27 10.02 8.55
CA ILE A 172 17.82 11.22 7.84
C ILE A 172 17.97 11.02 6.33
N GLU A 173 19.11 10.46 5.88
CA GLU A 173 19.36 10.13 4.48
C GLU A 173 18.39 9.07 3.97
N LEU A 174 18.16 8.02 4.76
CA LEU A 174 17.19 6.98 4.45
C LEU A 174 15.77 7.58 4.31
N ALA A 175 15.34 8.40 5.27
CA ALA A 175 14.04 9.07 5.21
C ALA A 175 13.92 10.00 3.99
N SER A 176 14.98 10.77 3.68
CA SER A 176 15.01 11.65 2.51
C SER A 176 14.91 10.86 1.20
N ARG A 177 15.60 9.72 1.10
CA ARG A 177 15.58 8.89 -0.10
C ARG A 177 14.27 8.13 -0.25
N LEU A 178 13.70 7.62 0.84
CA LEU A 178 12.38 7.03 0.86
C LEU A 178 11.30 8.04 0.43
N ALA A 179 11.38 9.27 0.92
CA ALA A 179 10.49 10.35 0.50
C ALA A 179 10.65 10.69 -0.98
N ALA A 180 11.89 10.75 -1.49
CA ALA A 180 12.16 10.98 -2.90
C ALA A 180 11.70 9.84 -3.81
N ALA A 181 11.70 8.60 -3.29
CA ALA A 181 11.24 7.43 -4.02
C ALA A 181 9.71 7.32 -4.11
N ASP A 182 8.97 7.98 -3.21
CA ASP A 182 7.49 7.98 -3.14
C ASP A 182 6.85 6.58 -3.32
N GLY A 183 7.43 5.57 -2.66
CA GLY A 183 6.93 4.19 -2.72
C GLY A 183 7.33 3.40 -3.98
N ASN A 184 8.20 3.95 -4.84
CA ASN A 184 8.80 3.23 -5.95
C ASN A 184 10.12 2.57 -5.53
N LEU A 185 10.14 1.23 -5.50
CA LEU A 185 11.29 0.40 -5.13
C LEU A 185 12.51 0.66 -6.02
N HIS A 186 12.31 0.83 -7.33
CA HIS A 186 13.43 1.08 -8.25
C HIS A 186 14.06 2.44 -8.00
N ALA A 187 13.24 3.48 -7.77
CA ALA A 187 13.72 4.81 -7.44
C ALA A 187 14.50 4.82 -6.11
N LEU A 188 14.05 4.03 -5.13
CA LEU A 188 14.74 3.88 -3.85
C LEU A 188 16.15 3.29 -4.02
N LEU A 189 16.33 2.31 -4.90
CA LEU A 189 17.61 1.62 -5.11
C LEU A 189 18.61 2.43 -5.95
N LEU A 190 18.18 3.51 -6.61
CA LEU A 190 19.10 4.38 -7.33
C LEU A 190 19.93 5.21 -6.35
N PRO A 191 21.27 5.25 -6.49
CA PRO A 191 22.10 6.06 -5.61
C PRO A 191 21.63 7.51 -5.67
N ALA A 192 21.56 8.17 -4.51
CA ALA A 192 21.23 9.58 -4.44
C ALA A 192 22.19 10.33 -5.39
N ARG A 193 21.65 10.95 -6.45
CA ARG A 193 22.46 11.86 -7.26
C ARG A 193 23.03 12.88 -6.27
N PRO A 194 24.36 13.09 -6.23
CA PRO A 194 24.91 14.12 -5.37
C PRO A 194 24.16 15.38 -5.71
N SER A 195 23.41 15.89 -4.72
CA SER A 195 22.74 17.15 -4.87
C SER A 195 23.84 18.13 -5.20
N SER A 196 23.91 18.55 -6.46
CA SER A 196 24.59 19.77 -6.87
C SER A 196 23.78 20.94 -6.31
N ALA A 197 23.64 20.97 -4.98
CA ALA A 197 23.43 22.14 -4.16
C ALA A 197 24.81 22.81 -3.86
N THR A 198 25.70 22.77 -4.83
CA THR A 198 26.42 23.96 -5.27
C THR A 198 25.94 24.30 -6.67
N ALA A 199 24.63 24.44 -6.84
CA ALA A 199 24.12 25.32 -7.87
C ALA A 199 24.71 26.69 -7.52
N ALA A 200 25.67 27.11 -8.33
CA ALA A 200 26.07 28.50 -8.41
C ALA A 200 24.80 29.34 -8.32
N ALA A 201 24.81 30.30 -7.41
CA ALA A 201 23.77 31.30 -7.32
C ALA A 201 23.74 32.06 -8.66
N ASP A 202 23.01 31.52 -9.63
CA ASP A 202 22.52 32.26 -10.78
C ASP A 202 21.49 33.21 -10.21
N THR A 203 21.99 34.37 -9.81
CA THR A 203 21.19 35.54 -9.51
C THR A 203 20.22 35.75 -10.67
N PRO A 204 18.90 35.71 -10.46
CA PRO A 204 17.97 36.12 -11.49
C PRO A 204 18.21 37.61 -11.72
N LYS A 205 18.69 37.95 -12.92
CA LYS A 205 18.86 39.33 -13.38
C LYS A 205 17.47 39.95 -13.57
N SER A 206 16.84 40.31 -12.45
CA SER A 206 15.59 41.05 -12.38
C SER A 206 15.85 42.46 -12.91
N ARG A 207 15.32 42.75 -14.10
CA ARG A 207 15.20 44.10 -14.62
C ARG A 207 14.06 44.80 -13.88
N ILE A 208 14.38 45.38 -12.72
CA ILE A 208 13.49 46.35 -12.07
C ILE A 208 13.64 47.67 -12.83
N PRO A 209 12.56 48.28 -13.35
CA PRO A 209 12.63 49.58 -14.01
C PRO A 209 12.94 50.68 -12.98
N LEU A 210 13.90 51.56 -13.33
CA LEU A 210 14.55 52.55 -12.46
C LEU A 210 13.65 53.64 -11.83
N TRP A 211 12.33 53.62 -12.05
CA TRP A 211 11.41 54.62 -11.51
C TRP A 211 10.83 54.27 -10.13
N ALA A 212 10.92 53.02 -9.68
CA ALA A 212 10.31 52.58 -8.42
C ALA A 212 11.14 52.89 -7.15
N ILE A 213 12.40 53.32 -7.27
CA ILE A 213 13.27 53.60 -6.11
C ILE A 213 13.06 55.03 -5.55
N GLY A 214 12.40 55.92 -6.28
CA GLY A 214 12.18 57.31 -5.86
C GLY A 214 11.04 57.52 -4.85
N ALA A 215 10.05 56.63 -4.78
CA ALA A 215 8.85 56.85 -3.98
C ALA A 215 8.91 56.26 -2.55
N GLY A 216 9.68 55.19 -2.34
CA GLY A 216 9.78 54.52 -1.04
C GLY A 216 10.62 55.26 0.00
N GLY A 217 11.67 55.97 -0.44
CA GLY A 217 12.59 56.68 0.46
C GLY A 217 11.97 57.89 1.17
N ALA A 218 11.07 58.61 0.50
CA ALA A 218 10.43 59.80 1.07
C ALA A 218 9.43 59.45 2.19
N ALA A 219 8.73 58.32 2.09
CA ALA A 219 7.77 57.88 3.10
C ALA A 219 8.45 57.41 4.39
N VAL A 220 9.61 56.74 4.29
CA VAL A 220 10.37 56.25 5.45
C VAL A 220 11.07 57.39 6.20
N VAL A 221 11.58 58.40 5.48
CA VAL A 221 12.19 59.60 6.09
C VAL A 221 11.14 60.48 6.77
N LEU A 222 9.93 60.61 6.20
CA LEU A 222 8.83 61.34 6.83
C LEU A 222 8.33 60.66 8.11
N LEU A 223 8.33 59.32 8.14
CA LEU A 223 7.91 58.54 9.30
C LEU A 223 8.94 58.58 10.43
N LEU A 224 10.24 58.62 10.11
CA LEU A 224 11.33 58.77 11.09
C LEU A 224 11.42 60.19 11.68
N LEU A 225 10.98 61.22 10.97
CA LEU A 225 10.91 62.60 11.47
C LEU A 225 9.71 62.83 12.41
N LEU A 226 8.62 62.08 12.26
CA LEU A 226 7.41 62.19 13.08
C LEU A 226 7.50 61.44 14.42
N LEU A 227 8.46 60.52 14.56
CA LEU A 227 8.62 59.65 15.73
C LEU A 227 9.83 60.03 16.61
N TRP A 228 10.30 61.29 16.56
CA TRP A 228 11.39 61.78 17.40
C TRP A 228 10.87 62.48 18.69
N PRO A 229 10.75 61.79 19.84
CA PRO A 229 10.46 62.44 21.12
C PRO A 229 11.72 63.12 21.67
N GLY A 230 11.56 64.38 22.06
CA GLY A 230 12.60 65.23 22.64
C GLY A 230 13.13 64.73 23.98
N GLU A 231 14.39 65.10 24.25
CA GLU A 231 15.17 64.81 25.45
C GLU A 231 14.51 65.32 26.73
N ASP A 232 14.56 64.52 27.80
CA ASP A 232 14.69 65.04 29.15
C ASP A 232 15.47 64.09 30.08
N LYS A 233 16.68 64.55 30.41
CA LYS A 233 17.46 64.46 31.67
C LYS A 233 17.77 63.11 32.34
N ALA A 234 19.08 62.90 32.49
CA ALA A 234 19.75 61.94 33.37
C ALA A 234 19.35 62.07 34.86
N PRO A 235 19.56 61.00 35.68
CA PRO A 235 20.68 61.10 36.63
C PRO A 235 21.44 59.79 36.97
N LYS A 236 22.73 60.01 37.27
CA LYS A 236 23.60 59.45 38.33
C LYS A 236 23.85 57.93 38.44
N ARG A 237 25.13 57.59 38.21
CA ARG A 237 25.83 56.33 38.52
C ARG A 237 26.06 56.15 40.03
N GLN A 238 25.92 54.92 40.53
CA GLN A 238 26.52 54.43 41.77
C GLN A 238 27.54 53.33 41.44
N PRO A 239 28.70 53.27 42.12
CA PRO A 239 29.76 52.30 41.83
C PRO A 239 29.54 50.98 42.59
N VAL A 240 29.66 49.84 41.89
CA VAL A 240 29.76 48.52 42.52
C VAL A 240 31.24 48.18 42.70
N SER A 241 31.60 47.94 43.96
CA SER A 241 32.93 47.51 44.42
C SER A 241 33.15 46.04 44.07
N ALA A 242 34.27 45.74 43.42
CA ALA A 242 34.75 44.39 43.18
C ALA A 242 35.58 43.91 44.39
N LYS A 243 35.29 42.70 44.87
CA LYS A 243 36.21 41.91 45.70
C LYS A 243 36.10 40.44 45.28
N PRO A 244 37.20 39.76 44.92
CA PRO A 244 37.20 38.32 44.70
C PRO A 244 37.43 37.64 46.05
N ASP A 245 36.67 36.60 46.36
CA ASP A 245 37.00 35.68 47.44
C ASP A 245 37.14 34.27 46.90
N ILE A 246 38.26 33.67 47.27
CA ILE A 246 38.75 32.35 46.88
C ILE A 246 38.36 31.43 48.03
N THR A 247 37.61 30.36 47.76
CA THR A 247 37.60 29.20 48.67
C THR A 247 37.41 27.89 47.91
N ARG A 248 38.53 27.15 47.89
CA ARG A 248 38.68 25.70 47.75
C ARG A 248 38.03 24.99 48.96
N PRO A 249 37.47 23.79 48.80
CA PRO A 249 38.13 22.55 49.30
C PRO A 249 38.05 21.45 48.21
N ASP A 250 39.10 20.73 47.82
CA ASP A 250 39.90 19.69 48.49
C ASP A 250 39.19 18.49 49.12
N ASN A 251 39.71 17.33 48.72
CA ASN A 251 39.55 15.95 49.21
C ASN A 251 38.33 15.18 48.64
N ILE A 252 38.40 13.92 48.16
CA ILE A 252 39.12 12.70 48.62
C ILE A 252 39.22 11.75 47.37
N THR A 253 40.38 11.42 46.79
CA THR A 253 41.30 10.27 47.03
C THR A 253 41.11 9.04 46.13
N ALA A 254 42.23 8.67 45.47
CA ALA A 254 42.78 7.36 45.06
C ALA A 254 41.93 6.40 44.20
N THR A 255 42.45 5.79 43.13
CA THR A 255 43.57 4.81 43.12
C THR A 255 43.94 4.60 41.63
N THR A 256 45.06 5.08 41.06
CA THR A 256 46.44 4.49 41.02
C THR A 256 46.42 2.97 40.85
N ALA A 257 46.76 2.39 39.71
CA ALA A 257 48.12 1.98 39.30
C ALA A 257 47.87 0.75 38.38
N ASN A 258 48.68 0.35 37.41
CA ASN A 258 50.05 0.71 37.10
C ASN A 258 50.45 0.09 35.75
N ASN A 259 51.62 0.53 35.31
CA ASN A 259 52.54 -0.03 34.31
C ASN A 259 52.52 0.63 32.92
N ASP A 260 52.97 1.89 32.84
CA ASP A 260 54.40 2.26 32.76
C ASP A 260 55.41 1.09 32.61
N THR A 261 56.44 1.09 31.76
CA THR A 261 56.98 2.07 30.80
C THR A 261 58.09 1.35 30.01
N VAL A 262 58.62 2.06 29.02
CA VAL A 262 60.05 2.19 28.68
C VAL A 262 60.57 1.39 27.47
N THR A 263 60.53 2.15 26.37
CA THR A 263 61.63 2.50 25.43
C THR A 263 62.20 1.45 24.49
N GLY A 264 62.38 1.87 23.24
CA GLY A 264 63.40 1.31 22.36
C GLY A 264 63.24 1.72 20.90
N ARG A 265 63.96 2.75 20.49
CA ARG A 265 64.02 3.40 19.17
C ARG A 265 64.99 2.68 18.23
N ALA A 266 64.63 2.51 16.94
CA ALA A 266 65.49 2.50 15.73
C ALA A 266 64.61 2.15 14.52
N ASP A 267 64.31 3.09 13.63
CA ASP A 267 65.00 3.38 12.36
C ASP A 267 64.78 2.35 11.23
N ALA A 268 63.86 2.73 10.33
CA ALA A 268 64.13 3.08 8.93
C ALA A 268 64.51 2.00 7.88
N THR A 269 63.81 2.10 6.73
CA THR A 269 64.35 2.16 5.35
C THR A 269 64.11 0.96 4.40
N THR A 270 63.32 1.27 3.35
CA THR A 270 63.41 0.90 1.91
C THR A 270 63.14 -0.50 1.35
N SER A 271 62.21 -0.49 0.38
CA SER A 271 62.32 -0.98 -1.01
C SER A 271 63.63 -1.64 -1.44
N ASN A 272 63.56 -2.79 -2.12
CA ASN A 272 63.73 -2.83 -3.59
C ASN A 272 63.48 -4.20 -4.22
N VAL A 273 63.07 -4.08 -5.48
CA VAL A 273 62.87 -5.07 -6.55
C VAL A 273 64.15 -5.81 -6.92
N ALA A 274 64.08 -7.09 -7.32
CA ALA A 274 64.86 -7.66 -8.45
C ALA A 274 64.56 -9.15 -8.76
N ALA A 275 64.52 -9.41 -10.07
CA ALA A 275 64.84 -10.67 -10.80
C ALA A 275 63.83 -11.84 -10.70
N GLY A 276 63.34 -12.46 -11.76
CA GLY A 276 63.73 -12.46 -13.18
C GLY A 276 64.38 -13.80 -13.58
N VAL A 277 63.86 -14.38 -14.68
CA VAL A 277 64.57 -15.15 -15.72
C VAL A 277 64.40 -16.70 -15.78
N ASN A 278 63.77 -17.12 -16.89
CA ASN A 278 63.97 -18.28 -17.81
C ASN A 278 63.33 -19.66 -17.60
N ASP A 279 62.39 -19.97 -18.52
CA ASP A 279 62.48 -20.91 -19.67
C ASP A 279 63.29 -22.21 -19.53
N ALA A 280 62.66 -23.37 -19.76
CA ALA A 280 62.54 -24.00 -21.09
C ALA A 280 62.05 -25.49 -21.03
N ASP A 281 61.23 -25.85 -22.03
CA ASP A 281 61.37 -27.04 -22.90
C ASP A 281 60.45 -28.30 -22.76
N VAL A 282 60.12 -28.81 -23.97
CA VAL A 282 59.56 -30.11 -24.43
C VAL A 282 58.03 -30.30 -24.28
N GLY A 283 57.18 -30.36 -25.32
CA GLY A 283 57.21 -31.11 -26.60
C GLY A 283 56.46 -32.46 -26.40
N VAL A 284 55.53 -33.00 -27.20
CA VAL A 284 55.06 -32.84 -28.60
C VAL A 284 53.77 -33.69 -28.79
N ASP A 285 53.07 -33.44 -29.91
CA ASP A 285 52.18 -34.34 -30.70
C ASP A 285 50.72 -34.57 -30.23
N ASN A 286 49.67 -34.49 -31.06
CA ASN A 286 49.53 -34.15 -32.49
C ASN A 286 48.03 -34.03 -32.86
N LEU A 287 47.72 -33.10 -33.80
CA LEU A 287 46.84 -33.18 -35.01
C LEU A 287 45.50 -33.94 -34.94
N SER A 288 44.39 -33.57 -35.57
CA SER A 288 43.85 -32.53 -36.47
C SER A 288 42.34 -32.89 -36.62
N ASP A 289 41.42 -32.25 -37.33
CA ASP A 289 41.42 -31.32 -38.46
C ASP A 289 39.98 -30.83 -38.69
N SER A 290 39.88 -29.74 -39.46
CA SER A 290 38.78 -29.26 -40.31
C SER A 290 37.64 -28.48 -39.62
N GLY A 291 37.37 -27.20 -39.93
CA GLY A 291 37.90 -26.31 -40.97
C GLY A 291 36.78 -25.73 -41.85
N SER A 292 36.96 -24.46 -42.23
CA SER A 292 36.26 -23.71 -43.31
C SER A 292 34.97 -22.97 -42.91
N ALA A 293 34.98 -21.66 -42.60
CA ALA A 293 35.27 -20.46 -43.41
C ALA A 293 34.14 -20.05 -44.38
N ALA A 294 33.57 -18.87 -44.13
CA ALA A 294 32.72 -18.06 -45.02
C ALA A 294 33.57 -17.36 -46.11
N PRO A 295 32.99 -16.76 -47.19
CA PRO A 295 32.46 -15.38 -47.07
C PRO A 295 31.30 -14.98 -48.06
N GLU A 296 30.67 -13.82 -47.77
CA GLU A 296 30.18 -12.69 -48.63
C GLU A 296 29.75 -12.91 -50.11
N ALA A 297 28.85 -12.17 -50.79
CA ALA A 297 27.94 -11.02 -50.59
C ALA A 297 27.13 -10.78 -51.90
N ASN A 298 25.94 -10.17 -51.83
CA ASN A 298 25.19 -9.33 -52.82
C ASN A 298 23.66 -9.55 -52.66
N ALA A 299 22.71 -8.64 -52.92
CA ALA A 299 22.54 -7.18 -52.83
C ALA A 299 21.09 -6.87 -53.36
N LEU A 300 20.20 -6.30 -52.51
CA LEU A 300 19.17 -5.25 -52.76
C LEU A 300 18.03 -5.47 -53.84
N PRO A 301 16.97 -4.63 -53.95
CA PRO A 301 15.61 -4.83 -53.39
C PRO A 301 14.48 -4.56 -54.44
N PRO A 302 13.40 -3.78 -54.16
CA PRO A 302 12.06 -4.12 -53.65
C PRO A 302 10.92 -4.04 -54.71
N GLN A 303 9.68 -4.41 -54.37
CA GLN A 303 8.49 -3.90 -55.07
C GLN A 303 7.43 -3.37 -54.09
N THR A 304 7.16 -2.08 -54.24
CA THR A 304 5.97 -1.32 -53.89
C THR A 304 4.78 -1.71 -54.76
N GLU A 305 3.59 -1.81 -54.18
CA GLU A 305 2.39 -1.30 -54.84
C GLU A 305 1.41 -0.69 -53.81
N THR A 306 0.89 0.44 -54.22
CA THR A 306 0.18 1.50 -53.50
C THR A 306 -1.33 1.34 -53.61
N ALA A 307 -2.09 1.78 -52.60
CA ALA A 307 -3.37 2.47 -52.86
C ALA A 307 -3.73 3.38 -51.68
N ASP A 308 -3.62 4.66 -51.97
CA ASP A 308 -4.02 5.84 -51.23
C ASP A 308 -5.55 6.02 -51.39
N THR A 309 -6.26 6.39 -50.33
CA THR A 309 -7.48 7.18 -50.43
C THR A 309 -7.66 7.98 -49.14
N ALA A 310 -7.34 9.26 -49.24
CA ALA A 310 -7.72 10.31 -48.31
C ALA A 310 -9.22 10.60 -48.39
N ALA A 311 -9.83 10.89 -47.23
CA ALA A 311 -10.85 11.95 -47.12
C ALA A 311 -10.95 12.41 -45.66
N LEU A 312 -10.57 13.67 -45.43
CA LEU A 312 -10.92 14.46 -44.26
C LEU A 312 -12.42 14.76 -44.28
N THR A 313 -13.08 14.67 -43.11
CA THR A 313 -14.16 15.61 -42.77
C THR A 313 -14.13 15.91 -41.26
N THR A 314 -13.92 17.20 -40.99
CA THR A 314 -14.17 17.95 -39.77
C THR A 314 -15.66 17.97 -39.42
N GLU A 315 -16.05 17.71 -38.18
CA GLU A 315 -17.06 18.53 -37.50
C GLU A 315 -16.99 18.35 -35.97
N ALA A 316 -16.74 19.47 -35.30
CA ALA A 316 -16.99 19.65 -33.89
C ALA A 316 -18.49 19.85 -33.69
N GLN A 317 -19.09 19.11 -32.76
CA GLN A 317 -20.30 19.57 -32.08
C GLN A 317 -20.17 19.40 -30.58
N GLU A 318 -20.28 20.57 -29.96
CA GLU A 318 -20.24 20.92 -28.57
C GLU A 318 -21.69 21.07 -28.07
N PHE A 319 -21.92 20.68 -26.81
CA PHE A 319 -23.12 20.82 -25.99
C PHE A 319 -24.44 20.12 -26.39
N ALA A 320 -24.84 19.13 -25.59
CA ALA A 320 -26.16 19.13 -24.93
C ALA A 320 -26.24 18.08 -23.81
N ILE A 321 -26.38 18.56 -22.58
CA ILE A 321 -26.89 17.80 -21.43
C ILE A 321 -28.42 17.76 -21.58
N PRO A 322 -29.08 16.61 -21.35
CA PRO A 322 -30.44 16.63 -20.81
C PRO A 322 -30.45 16.09 -19.39
N GLN A 323 -30.84 16.96 -18.47
CA GLN A 323 -31.45 16.60 -17.19
C GLN A 323 -32.75 15.81 -17.43
N PRO A 324 -33.18 15.01 -16.44
CA PRO A 324 -34.38 14.18 -16.54
C PRO A 324 -35.64 15.05 -16.38
N GLU A 325 -36.54 14.97 -17.36
CA GLU A 325 -37.91 15.47 -17.26
C GLU A 325 -38.78 14.40 -16.60
N THR A 326 -39.24 14.72 -15.40
CA THR A 326 -40.37 14.12 -14.71
C THR A 326 -41.68 14.55 -15.35
N GLU A 327 -42.62 13.63 -15.60
CA GLU A 327 -44.06 13.79 -15.34
C GLU A 327 -44.81 12.44 -15.46
N PRO A 328 -46.02 12.31 -14.87
CA PRO A 328 -46.49 11.10 -14.20
C PRO A 328 -47.44 10.26 -15.06
N VAL A 329 -47.54 8.96 -14.74
CA VAL A 329 -48.67 8.14 -15.17
C VAL A 329 -49.24 7.39 -13.97
N ASP A 330 -50.46 7.79 -13.66
CA ASP A 330 -51.45 7.22 -12.78
C ASP A 330 -51.91 5.85 -13.35
N GLU A 331 -51.86 4.77 -12.57
CA GLU A 331 -52.71 3.59 -12.81
C GLU A 331 -52.83 2.70 -11.56
N GLN A 332 -53.88 3.02 -10.81
CA GLN A 332 -54.74 2.18 -9.98
C GLN A 332 -54.48 0.66 -9.89
N MET A 333 -54.38 0.21 -8.62
CA MET A 333 -54.50 -1.18 -8.15
C MET A 333 -55.83 -1.85 -8.57
N PRO A 334 -55.86 -3.19 -8.49
CA PRO A 334 -56.99 -3.88 -7.87
C PRO A 334 -56.55 -4.67 -6.62
N ASN A 335 -57.32 -4.47 -5.55
CA ASN A 335 -57.39 -5.27 -4.32
C ASN A 335 -58.00 -6.66 -4.62
N PRO A 336 -57.83 -7.72 -3.78
CA PRO A 336 -58.67 -7.91 -2.58
C PRO A 336 -58.01 -8.79 -1.46
N PRO A 337 -58.73 -9.29 -0.43
CA PRO A 337 -59.61 -8.62 0.55
C PRO A 337 -59.21 -8.91 2.03
N ALA A 338 -59.84 -8.19 2.94
CA ALA A 338 -59.73 -8.27 4.41
C ALA A 338 -60.72 -9.28 5.06
N GLU A 339 -60.68 -9.28 6.41
CA GLU A 339 -61.62 -9.83 7.43
C GLU A 339 -61.28 -11.23 7.98
N VAL A 340 -61.08 -11.46 9.29
CA VAL A 340 -61.86 -11.13 10.52
C VAL A 340 -60.91 -11.08 11.75
N ALA A 341 -60.89 -10.08 12.64
CA ALA A 341 -61.77 -9.78 13.80
C ALA A 341 -61.95 -11.01 14.77
N ASP A 342 -61.85 -10.94 16.10
CA ASP A 342 -62.16 -9.84 17.01
C ASP A 342 -61.72 -10.13 18.48
N ALA A 343 -61.77 -9.06 19.28
CA ALA A 343 -62.00 -8.96 20.74
C ALA A 343 -60.84 -9.16 21.75
N ALA A 344 -60.72 -8.39 22.83
CA ALA A 344 -61.26 -7.09 23.28
C ALA A 344 -60.63 -6.81 24.66
N GLY A 345 -60.37 -5.54 25.00
CA GLY A 345 -59.95 -5.16 26.35
C GLY A 345 -59.41 -3.73 26.48
N ASP A 346 -60.31 -2.76 26.43
CA ASP A 346 -60.11 -1.31 26.65
C ASP A 346 -59.38 -0.95 27.96
N THR A 347 -58.51 0.07 27.93
CA THR A 347 -58.71 1.36 28.64
C THR A 347 -57.67 2.41 28.15
N GLN A 348 -58.17 3.59 27.80
CA GLN A 348 -57.49 4.78 27.28
C GLN A 348 -56.57 5.49 28.31
N ALA A 349 -55.45 6.08 27.85
CA ALA A 349 -55.34 7.53 27.58
C ALA A 349 -53.88 8.06 27.60
N ALA A 350 -53.51 8.68 26.47
CA ALA A 350 -52.65 9.86 26.29
C ALA A 350 -51.22 9.87 26.87
N GLY A 351 -50.24 9.78 25.96
CA GLY A 351 -48.87 10.22 26.23
C GLY A 351 -47.86 9.90 25.13
N GLN A 352 -47.72 10.83 24.17
CA GLN A 352 -46.51 11.10 23.37
C GLN A 352 -46.06 10.06 22.34
N ALA A 353 -45.84 10.57 21.13
CA ALA A 353 -45.14 9.92 20.03
C ALA A 353 -43.77 9.43 20.50
N ASP A 354 -43.57 8.11 20.51
CA ASP A 354 -42.26 7.53 20.73
C ASP A 354 -41.70 7.01 19.41
N ASN A 355 -40.47 7.43 19.16
CA ASN A 355 -39.74 7.18 17.94
C ASN A 355 -39.58 5.67 17.76
N ALA A 356 -39.92 5.16 16.58
CA ALA A 356 -39.56 3.80 16.19
C ALA A 356 -38.03 3.66 16.27
N VAL A 357 -37.55 3.04 17.36
CA VAL A 357 -36.15 2.66 17.52
C VAL A 357 -35.84 1.66 16.39
N PRO A 358 -34.89 1.94 15.48
CA PRO A 358 -34.56 0.98 14.44
C PRO A 358 -34.07 -0.32 15.10
N ALA A 359 -34.60 -1.47 14.64
CA ALA A 359 -34.19 -2.77 15.14
C ALA A 359 -32.70 -3.00 14.80
N TYR A 360 -31.85 -2.99 15.82
CA TYR A 360 -30.42 -3.22 15.67
C TYR A 360 -30.14 -4.73 15.65
N VAL A 361 -29.79 -5.27 14.48
CA VAL A 361 -29.41 -6.69 14.31
C VAL A 361 -28.00 -6.99 14.89
N TYR A 362 -27.18 -5.95 15.07
CA TYR A 362 -25.82 -6.02 15.62
C TYR A 362 -25.67 -5.15 16.88
N GLN A 363 -24.48 -5.11 17.47
CA GLN A 363 -24.19 -4.31 18.68
C GLN A 363 -24.09 -2.79 18.42
N GLU A 364 -24.76 -2.31 17.37
CA GLU A 364 -24.86 -0.90 16.98
C GLU A 364 -25.49 -0.03 18.07
N ALA A 365 -26.55 -0.53 18.73
CA ALA A 365 -27.17 0.17 19.85
C ALA A 365 -26.14 0.46 20.97
N SER A 366 -25.32 -0.53 21.31
CA SER A 366 -24.26 -0.40 22.30
C SER A 366 -23.20 0.61 21.85
N LEU A 367 -22.76 0.54 20.58
CA LEU A 367 -21.77 1.47 20.01
C LEU A 367 -22.28 2.92 19.94
N LEU A 368 -23.57 3.12 19.68
CA LEU A 368 -24.21 4.44 19.66
C LEU A 368 -24.39 5.05 21.06
N GLN A 369 -24.40 4.23 22.11
CA GLN A 369 -24.49 4.68 23.51
C GLN A 369 -23.13 4.99 24.14
N MET A 370 -22.02 4.54 23.53
CA MET A 370 -20.67 4.80 24.04
C MET A 370 -20.27 6.28 23.97
N ALA A 371 -19.33 6.68 24.83
CA ALA A 371 -18.84 8.06 24.83
C ALA A 371 -18.06 8.33 23.54
N LYS A 372 -18.34 9.47 22.90
CA LYS A 372 -17.66 9.87 21.65
C LYS A 372 -16.15 10.04 21.79
N SER A 373 -15.68 10.32 23.00
CA SER A 373 -14.27 10.46 23.36
C SER A 373 -13.54 9.12 23.48
N ASP A 374 -14.26 8.00 23.52
CA ASP A 374 -13.65 6.68 23.62
C ASP A 374 -13.05 6.24 22.27
N PHE A 375 -12.22 5.22 22.35
CA PHE A 375 -11.53 4.59 21.23
C PHE A 375 -11.91 3.12 21.12
N ALA A 376 -11.74 2.59 19.92
CA ALA A 376 -11.92 1.19 19.58
C ALA A 376 -10.70 0.70 18.79
N VAL A 377 -10.43 -0.60 18.86
CA VAL A 377 -9.49 -1.29 17.97
C VAL A 377 -10.30 -2.01 16.91
N GLN A 378 -10.15 -1.61 15.65
CA GLN A 378 -10.77 -2.31 14.54
C GLN A 378 -9.91 -3.52 14.17
N LEU A 379 -10.50 -4.72 14.28
CA LEU A 379 -9.80 -5.99 14.09
C LEU A 379 -9.84 -6.45 12.62
N ALA A 380 -11.02 -6.39 12.01
CA ALA A 380 -11.27 -6.90 10.68
C ALA A 380 -12.51 -6.26 10.06
N VAL A 381 -12.60 -6.41 8.74
CA VAL A 381 -13.80 -6.14 7.96
C VAL A 381 -14.18 -7.44 7.26
N LEU A 382 -15.44 -7.84 7.41
CA LEU A 382 -15.99 -9.10 6.92
C LEU A 382 -17.09 -8.83 5.90
N SER A 383 -17.28 -9.77 4.97
CA SER A 383 -18.28 -9.66 3.90
C SER A 383 -19.62 -10.33 4.19
N SER A 384 -19.73 -11.11 5.29
CA SER A 384 -20.94 -11.87 5.61
C SER A 384 -21.06 -12.24 7.09
N ASP A 385 -22.28 -12.61 7.54
CA ASP A 385 -22.53 -13.15 8.88
C ASP A 385 -21.91 -14.54 9.09
N ALA A 386 -21.73 -15.33 8.02
CA ALA A 386 -21.01 -16.59 8.09
C ALA A 386 -19.55 -16.37 8.49
N ALA A 387 -18.90 -15.33 7.93
CA ALA A 387 -17.55 -14.93 8.31
C ALA A 387 -17.49 -14.45 9.78
N LEU A 388 -18.50 -13.72 10.26
CA LEU A 388 -18.61 -13.34 11.69
C LEU A 388 -18.66 -14.58 12.59
N THR A 389 -19.49 -15.55 12.22
CA THR A 389 -19.64 -16.80 13.00
C THR A 389 -18.33 -17.59 13.06
N ARG A 390 -17.59 -17.66 11.95
CA ARG A 390 -16.26 -18.29 11.92
C ARG A 390 -15.28 -17.54 12.81
N PHE A 391 -15.29 -16.21 12.77
CA PHE A 391 -14.44 -15.37 13.60
C PHE A 391 -14.70 -15.59 15.09
N THR A 392 -15.95 -15.52 15.53
CA THR A 392 -16.32 -15.69 16.94
C THR A 392 -16.08 -17.11 17.44
N THR A 393 -16.14 -18.10 16.55
CA THR A 393 -15.77 -19.50 16.86
C THR A 393 -14.25 -19.66 17.00
N ALA A 394 -13.46 -18.98 16.16
CA ALA A 394 -12.00 -19.07 16.19
C ALA A 394 -11.36 -18.30 17.36
N TYR A 395 -12.01 -17.23 17.84
CA TYR A 395 -11.52 -16.39 18.92
C TYR A 395 -12.59 -16.16 20.01
N PRO A 396 -13.04 -17.21 20.71
CA PRO A 396 -14.14 -17.12 21.69
C PRO A 396 -13.80 -16.26 22.91
N GLU A 397 -12.50 -16.06 23.20
CA GLU A 397 -12.02 -15.22 24.29
C GLU A 397 -12.14 -13.71 24.02
N LEU A 398 -12.36 -13.29 22.76
CA LEU A 398 -12.48 -11.89 22.40
C LEU A 398 -13.94 -11.44 22.44
N ALA A 399 -14.25 -10.56 23.38
CA ALA A 399 -15.54 -9.86 23.44
C ALA A 399 -15.61 -8.79 22.33
N VAL A 400 -15.88 -9.23 21.10
CA VAL A 400 -15.98 -8.35 19.94
C VAL A 400 -17.35 -7.70 19.82
N LEU A 401 -17.36 -6.45 19.38
CA LEU A 401 -18.54 -5.73 18.93
C LEU A 401 -18.53 -5.66 17.41
N SER A 402 -19.70 -5.75 16.81
CA SER A 402 -19.88 -5.66 15.37
C SER A 402 -20.89 -4.60 14.99
N TYR A 403 -20.64 -3.94 13.86
CA TYR A 403 -21.60 -3.06 13.21
C TYR A 403 -21.50 -3.16 11.70
N GLN A 404 -22.55 -2.74 11.01
CA GLN A 404 -22.54 -2.70 9.55
C GLN A 404 -22.18 -1.32 9.04
N ARG A 405 -21.46 -1.28 7.91
CA ARG A 405 -21.24 -0.08 7.11
C ARG A 405 -21.46 -0.38 5.63
N GLN A 406 -21.79 0.65 4.86
CA GLN A 406 -21.81 0.59 3.41
C GLN A 406 -20.52 1.21 2.87
N TRP A 407 -19.80 0.48 2.02
CA TRP A 407 -18.60 0.96 1.36
C TRP A 407 -18.64 0.59 -0.12
N GLN A 408 -18.58 1.59 -1.00
CA GLN A 408 -18.68 1.40 -2.46
C GLN A 408 -19.89 0.57 -2.89
N GLY A 409 -21.07 0.85 -2.30
CA GLY A 409 -22.31 0.13 -2.60
C GLY A 409 -22.40 -1.28 -2.00
N LYS A 410 -21.34 -1.81 -1.39
CA LYS A 410 -21.33 -3.14 -0.74
C LYS A 410 -21.51 -3.01 0.77
N MET A 411 -22.25 -3.96 1.35
CA MET A 411 -22.39 -4.09 2.80
C MET A 411 -21.18 -4.80 3.38
N GLN A 412 -20.60 -4.21 4.43
CA GLN A 412 -19.45 -4.73 5.15
C GLN A 412 -19.75 -4.77 6.64
N LEU A 413 -19.33 -5.84 7.30
CA LEU A 413 -19.39 -5.96 8.75
C LEU A 413 -18.02 -5.62 9.34
N VAL A 414 -17.98 -4.69 10.30
CA VAL A 414 -16.74 -4.27 10.94
C VAL A 414 -16.69 -4.85 12.35
N LEU A 415 -15.57 -5.50 12.69
CA LEU A 415 -15.30 -6.05 14.03
C LEU A 415 -14.41 -5.11 14.85
N LEU A 416 -14.82 -4.89 16.09
CA LEU A 416 -14.18 -3.95 17.01
C LEU A 416 -13.94 -4.58 18.38
N LEU A 417 -12.87 -4.15 19.05
CA LEU A 417 -12.77 -4.17 20.51
C LEU A 417 -12.99 -2.75 21.02
N ALA A 418 -13.90 -2.59 21.98
CA ALA A 418 -14.22 -1.30 22.58
C ALA A 418 -14.96 -1.53 23.92
N PRO A 419 -15.03 -0.52 24.80
CA PRO A 419 -14.42 0.81 24.70
C PRO A 419 -13.02 0.88 25.33
N PHE A 420 -12.20 1.82 24.84
CA PHE A 420 -10.95 2.24 25.46
C PHE A 420 -11.01 3.73 25.76
N SER A 421 -10.58 4.15 26.95
CA SER A 421 -10.64 5.56 27.37
C SER A 421 -9.58 6.44 26.71
N SER A 422 -8.56 5.83 26.08
CA SER A 422 -7.49 6.53 25.37
C SER A 422 -6.96 5.73 24.18
N SER A 423 -6.35 6.44 23.22
CA SER A 423 -5.66 5.81 22.08
C SER A 423 -4.49 4.94 22.53
N GLU A 424 -3.79 5.30 23.61
CA GLU A 424 -2.69 4.51 24.17
C GLU A 424 -3.17 3.16 24.70
N GLN A 425 -4.28 3.14 25.44
CA GLN A 425 -4.88 1.90 25.93
C GLN A 425 -5.32 0.99 24.77
N ALA A 426 -5.91 1.57 23.71
CA ALA A 426 -6.26 0.82 22.51
C ALA A 426 -5.03 0.20 21.83
N LYS A 427 -3.92 0.95 21.71
CA LYS A 427 -2.64 0.44 21.18
C LYS A 427 -2.03 -0.66 22.05
N GLN A 428 -2.12 -0.53 23.37
CA GLN A 428 -1.67 -1.59 24.29
C GLN A 428 -2.49 -2.87 24.09
N GLN A 429 -3.81 -2.75 23.92
CA GLN A 429 -4.66 -3.91 23.64
C GLN A 429 -4.29 -4.58 22.31
N MET A 430 -3.93 -3.80 21.29
CA MET A 430 -3.44 -4.36 20.02
C MET A 430 -2.22 -5.27 20.23
N ALA A 431 -1.32 -4.94 21.14
CA ALA A 431 -0.15 -5.77 21.44
C ALA A 431 -0.52 -7.11 22.14
N LEU A 432 -1.66 -7.17 22.83
CA LEU A 432 -2.16 -8.35 23.53
C LEU A 432 -3.00 -9.27 22.63
N LEU A 433 -3.28 -8.89 21.39
CA LEU A 433 -4.05 -9.71 20.46
C LEU A 433 -3.29 -11.00 20.09
N PRO A 434 -4.02 -12.09 19.78
CA PRO A 434 -3.45 -13.27 19.15
C PRO A 434 -2.57 -12.90 17.94
N ALA A 435 -1.45 -13.62 17.75
CA ALA A 435 -0.47 -13.28 16.72
C ALA A 435 -1.10 -13.15 15.32
N ALA A 436 -2.03 -14.06 14.98
CA ALA A 436 -2.77 -14.03 13.73
C ALA A 436 -3.62 -12.77 13.53
N LEU A 437 -4.14 -12.16 14.61
CA LEU A 437 -4.89 -10.90 14.55
C LEU A 437 -4.01 -9.66 14.63
N ARG A 438 -2.79 -9.75 15.18
CA ARG A 438 -1.82 -8.65 15.11
C ARG A 438 -1.27 -8.47 13.70
N ALA A 439 -1.05 -9.60 13.02
CA ALA A 439 -0.59 -9.67 11.63
C ALA A 439 -1.56 -9.02 10.63
N THR A 440 -2.85 -8.86 10.95
CA THR A 440 -3.82 -8.25 10.04
C THR A 440 -3.76 -6.72 9.97
N GLY A 441 -2.89 -6.08 10.76
CA GLY A 441 -2.80 -4.63 10.88
C GLY A 441 -4.04 -3.98 11.52
N PRO A 442 -4.48 -4.44 12.72
CA PRO A 442 -5.57 -3.78 13.43
C PRO A 442 -5.18 -2.33 13.71
N PHE A 443 -6.15 -1.43 13.76
CA PHE A 443 -5.86 -0.01 13.98
C PHE A 443 -6.87 0.64 14.92
N VAL A 444 -6.42 1.73 15.56
CA VAL A 444 -7.24 2.47 16.51
C VAL A 444 -8.16 3.44 15.77
N LYS A 445 -9.43 3.47 16.17
CA LYS A 445 -10.46 4.35 15.62
C LYS A 445 -11.23 5.02 16.76
N SER A 446 -11.66 6.26 16.59
CA SER A 446 -12.52 6.90 17.59
C SER A 446 -13.94 6.35 17.52
N VAL A 447 -14.60 6.23 18.68
CA VAL A 447 -16.02 5.87 18.75
C VAL A 447 -16.87 6.90 18.01
N GLN A 448 -16.50 8.18 18.05
CA GLN A 448 -17.16 9.21 17.23
C GLN A 448 -17.19 8.87 15.73
N ALA A 449 -16.07 8.41 15.16
CA ALA A 449 -16.00 8.05 13.75
C ALA A 449 -16.88 6.82 13.45
N ILE A 450 -16.89 5.82 14.34
CA ILE A 450 -17.75 4.64 14.23
C ILE A 450 -19.22 5.03 14.25
N GLN A 451 -19.63 5.89 15.19
CA GLN A 451 -21.01 6.37 15.28
C GLN A 451 -21.42 7.16 14.03
N ALA A 452 -20.50 7.92 13.44
CA ALA A 452 -20.77 8.63 12.19
C ALA A 452 -21.04 7.65 11.02
N GLU A 453 -20.27 6.56 10.92
CA GLU A 453 -20.50 5.52 9.90
C GLU A 453 -21.83 4.79 10.08
N ILE A 454 -22.18 4.41 11.33
CA ILE A 454 -23.46 3.78 11.63
C ILE A 454 -24.63 4.69 11.22
N LYS A 455 -24.55 5.98 11.59
CA LYS A 455 -25.60 6.96 11.24
C LYS A 455 -25.68 7.23 9.75
N ALA A 456 -24.53 7.31 9.05
CA ALA A 456 -24.50 7.50 7.61
C ALA A 456 -25.21 6.36 6.87
N ARG A 457 -25.00 5.10 7.31
CA ARG A 457 -25.73 3.94 6.81
C ARG A 457 -27.23 4.02 7.11
N GLN A 458 -27.61 4.39 8.33
CA GLN A 458 -29.03 4.51 8.68
C GLN A 458 -29.75 5.54 7.81
N LEU A 459 -29.09 6.66 7.52
CA LEU A 459 -29.61 7.68 6.60
C LEU A 459 -29.73 7.13 5.18
N SER A 460 -28.76 6.35 4.69
CA SER A 460 -28.85 5.78 3.34
C SER A 460 -29.96 4.74 3.20
N LEU A 461 -30.29 4.01 4.27
CA LEU A 461 -31.41 3.07 4.30
C LEU A 461 -32.79 3.74 4.37
N GLN A 462 -32.88 4.99 4.86
CA GLN A 462 -34.12 5.76 4.89
C GLN A 462 -34.40 6.51 3.59
N ALA A 463 -33.37 6.68 2.75
CA ALA A 463 -33.48 7.37 1.46
C ALA A 463 -33.81 6.42 0.29
N GLN A 464 -33.96 5.13 0.56
CA GLN A 464 -34.44 4.08 -0.35
C GLN A 464 -35.88 3.73 0.01
#